data_AF-A0A5R9NXV5-F1
#
_entry.id   AF-A0A5R9NXV5-F1
#
_cell.length_a   1.000
_cell.length_b   1.000
_cell.length_c   1.000
_cell.angle_alpha   90.00
_cell.angle_beta   90.00
_cell.angle_gamma   90.00
#
_symmetry.space_group_name_H-M   'P 1'
#
loop_
_entity.id
_entity.type
_entity.pdbx_description
1 polymer ?
#
loop_
_entity_poly.entity_id
_entity_poly.type
_entity_poly.pdbx_seq_one_letter_code
_entity_poly.pdbx_strand_id
1 'polypeptide(L)'
;MTDYKPICEAERRLGLSYINIAHRGVKAHPGKVVNEHLALVLFDRPSSSETMVALWRLKDGEAVTSKNLPFPVGMLWDWDWRAEAVEKAFSELLFTLHPVPTQ
;
A
#
# COMPACT_ATOMS: atom_id res chain seq x y z
N MET A 1 -6.50 17.78 6.24
CA MET A 1 -5.85 16.60 5.65
C MET A 1 -4.36 16.87 5.69
N THR A 2 -3.54 15.95 6.16
CA THR A 2 -2.08 16.05 6.01
C THR A 2 -1.76 15.79 4.54
N ASP A 3 -1.43 16.84 3.80
CA ASP A 3 -1.08 16.77 2.38
C ASP A 3 0.23 15.99 2.21
N TYR A 4 0.13 14.67 2.05
CA TYR A 4 1.26 13.87 1.62
C TYR A 4 1.67 14.33 0.22
N LYS A 5 2.90 14.79 0.09
CA LYS A 5 3.49 15.11 -1.20
C LYS A 5 4.52 14.03 -1.52
N PRO A 6 4.31 13.22 -2.57
CA PRO A 6 5.31 12.28 -3.05
C PRO A 6 6.66 12.96 -3.21
N ILE A 7 7.66 12.42 -2.52
CA ILE A 7 8.98 13.04 -2.37
C ILE A 7 9.93 12.70 -3.51
N CYS A 8 9.64 11.65 -4.29
CA CYS A 8 10.38 11.23 -5.48
C CYS A 8 9.43 10.81 -6.62
N GLU A 9 9.98 10.44 -7.78
CA GLU A 9 9.20 9.98 -8.92
C GLU A 9 8.62 8.57 -8.71
N ALA A 10 9.26 7.72 -7.91
CA ALA A 10 8.79 6.36 -7.65
C ALA A 10 7.46 6.37 -6.90
N GLU A 11 7.38 7.19 -5.84
CA GLU A 11 6.14 7.36 -5.09
C GLU A 11 5.03 8.02 -5.93
N ARG A 12 5.40 8.91 -6.88
CA ARG A 12 4.44 9.50 -7.83
C ARG A 12 3.89 8.46 -8.79
N ARG A 13 4.75 7.62 -9.37
CA ARG A 13 4.35 6.51 -10.25
C ARG A 13 3.44 5.52 -9.52
N LEU A 14 3.78 5.21 -8.26
CA LEU A 14 2.95 4.39 -7.39
C LEU A 14 1.64 5.07 -6.94
N GLY A 15 1.51 6.39 -7.14
CA GLY A 15 0.33 7.16 -6.73
C GLY A 15 0.14 7.18 -5.22
N LEU A 16 1.24 7.23 -4.45
CA LEU A 16 1.17 7.18 -2.99
C LEU A 16 0.57 8.46 -2.40
N SER A 17 -0.25 8.26 -1.38
CA SER A 17 -0.91 9.28 -0.57
C SER A 17 -1.05 8.76 0.87
N TYR A 18 -1.37 9.65 1.82
CA TYR A 18 -1.70 9.22 3.17
C TYR A 18 -3.15 8.74 3.25
N ILE A 19 -3.31 7.45 3.54
CA ILE A 19 -4.60 6.80 3.76
C ILE A 19 -4.86 6.77 5.27
N ASN A 20 -5.95 7.38 5.71
CA ASN A 20 -6.39 7.24 7.09
C ASN A 20 -7.16 5.93 7.25
N ILE A 21 -6.63 5.02 8.05
CA ILE A 21 -7.20 3.68 8.27
C ILE A 21 -7.78 3.48 9.67
N ALA A 22 -7.74 4.49 10.54
CA ALA A 22 -8.19 4.34 11.91
C ALA A 22 -9.69 4.68 12.07
N HIS A 23 -10.43 3.77 12.70
CA HIS A 23 -11.84 3.95 13.02
C HIS A 23 -12.11 4.97 14.15
N ARG A 24 -11.11 5.31 14.98
CA ARG A 24 -11.23 6.23 16.15
C ARG A 24 -10.05 7.21 16.33
N GLY A 25 -9.31 7.52 15.27
CA GLY A 25 -8.18 8.45 15.33
C GLY A 25 -7.60 8.75 13.95
N VAL A 26 -6.53 9.53 13.87
CA VAL A 26 -5.77 9.72 12.62
C VAL A 26 -4.56 8.80 12.67
N LYS A 27 -4.65 7.66 11.98
CA LYS A 27 -3.49 6.82 11.68
C LYS A 27 -3.32 6.79 10.17
N ALA A 28 -2.51 7.73 9.70
CA ALA A 28 -2.19 7.89 8.28
C ALA A 28 -1.07 6.92 7.90
N HIS A 29 -1.32 6.11 6.87
CA HIS A 29 -0.35 5.18 6.31
C HIS A 29 -0.12 5.51 4.84
N PRO A 30 1.12 5.43 4.33
CA PRO A 30 1.37 5.60 2.90
C PRO A 30 0.67 4.48 2.13
N GLY A 31 0.01 4.83 1.04
CA GLY A 31 -0.79 3.89 0.27
C GLY A 31 -1.37 4.48 -1.00
N LYS A 32 -2.07 3.66 -1.78
CA LYS A 32 -2.71 4.04 -3.04
C LYS A 32 -4.21 3.75 -2.94
N VAL A 33 -5.05 4.76 -3.17
CA VAL A 33 -6.50 4.54 -3.32
C VAL A 33 -6.75 3.78 -4.63
N VAL A 34 -7.49 2.68 -4.54
CA VAL A 34 -7.87 1.85 -5.69
C VAL A 34 -9.22 2.30 -6.21
N ASN A 35 -10.19 2.47 -5.31
CA ASN A 35 -11.53 3.01 -5.57
C ASN A 35 -12.13 3.56 -4.26
N GLU A 36 -13.41 3.93 -4.28
CA GLU A 36 -14.13 4.48 -3.11
C GLU A 36 -14.24 3.52 -1.90
N HIS A 37 -13.92 2.24 -2.06
CA HIS A 37 -14.03 1.23 -1.01
C HIS A 37 -12.69 0.58 -0.64
N LEU A 38 -11.69 0.65 -1.51
CA LEU A 38 -10.44 -0.08 -1.39
C LEU A 38 -9.22 0.84 -1.53
N ALA A 39 -8.21 0.56 -0.71
CA ALA A 39 -6.88 1.15 -0.83
C ALA A 39 -5.81 0.09 -0.61
N LEU A 40 -4.66 0.22 -1.27
CA LEU A 40 -3.44 -0.51 -0.93
C LEU A 40 -2.70 0.30 0.12
N VAL A 41 -2.33 -0.30 1.24
CA VAL A 41 -1.76 0.39 2.39
C VAL A 41 -0.47 -0.29 2.82
N LEU A 42 0.55 0.51 3.09
CA LEU A 42 1.86 0.07 3.54
C LEU A 42 1.98 0.19 5.07
N PHE A 43 2.47 -0.88 5.69
CA PHE A 43 2.70 -0.98 7.12
C PHE A 43 4.13 -1.44 7.39
N ASP A 44 5.02 -0.49 7.65
CA ASP A 44 6.34 -0.81 8.17
C ASP A 44 6.19 -1.41 9.57
N ARG A 45 6.86 -2.55 9.80
CA ARG A 45 6.90 -3.27 11.09
C ARG A 45 8.30 -3.14 11.69
N PRO A 46 8.51 -2.18 12.62
CA PRO A 46 9.84 -1.89 13.17
C PRO A 46 10.51 -3.08 13.86
N SER A 47 9.72 -3.98 14.46
CA SER A 47 10.24 -5.14 15.19
C SER A 47 10.80 -6.23 14.29
N SER A 48 10.36 -6.33 13.03
CA SER A 48 10.81 -7.35 12.09
C SER A 48 11.57 -6.80 10.89
N SER A 49 11.68 -5.48 10.74
CA SER A 49 12.26 -4.83 9.55
C SER A 49 11.58 -5.28 8.26
N GLU A 50 10.26 -5.50 8.31
CA GLU A 50 9.45 -5.92 7.16
C GLU A 50 8.37 -4.89 6.89
N THR A 51 7.86 -4.89 5.66
CA THR A 51 6.70 -4.10 5.29
C THR A 51 5.56 -5.02 4.92
N MET A 52 4.39 -4.81 5.51
CA MET A 52 3.17 -5.45 5.04
C MET A 52 2.48 -4.51 4.05
N VAL A 53 2.19 -5.02 2.86
CA VAL A 53 1.31 -4.39 1.89
C VAL A 53 -0.06 -5.04 2.03
N ALA A 54 -1.09 -4.27 2.37
CA ALA A 54 -2.44 -4.79 2.51
C ALA A 54 -3.40 -4.13 1.52
N LEU A 55 -4.25 -4.93 0.89
CA LEU A 55 -5.47 -4.42 0.27
C LEU A 55 -6.50 -4.21 1.37
N TRP A 56 -6.88 -2.98 1.61
CA TRP A 56 -7.63 -2.51 2.76
C TRP A 56 -9.03 -2.06 2.37
N ARG A 57 -10.06 -2.54 3.08
CA ARG A 57 -11.43 -2.02 2.98
C ARG A 57 -11.56 -0.76 3.82
N LEU A 58 -11.80 0.37 3.14
CA LEU A 58 -11.89 1.69 3.76
C LEU A 58 -13.09 1.82 4.70
N LYS A 59 -14.23 1.21 4.34
CA LYS A 59 -15.47 1.27 5.12
C LYS A 59 -15.36 0.51 6.45
N ASP A 60 -14.81 -0.70 6.39
CA ASP A 60 -14.80 -1.64 7.51
C ASP A 60 -13.52 -1.51 8.36
N GLY A 61 -12.47 -0.91 7.80
CA GLY A 61 -11.19 -0.75 8.48
C GLY A 61 -10.45 -2.08 8.65
N GLU A 62 -10.53 -2.96 7.65
CA GLU A 62 -9.89 -4.29 7.69
C GLU A 62 -9.15 -4.63 6.39
N ALA A 63 -8.15 -5.51 6.50
CA ALA A 63 -7.43 -6.04 5.35
C ALA A 63 -8.26 -7.14 4.67
N VAL A 64 -8.46 -7.02 3.34
CA VAL A 64 -9.01 -8.08 2.48
C VAL A 64 -7.97 -9.17 2.27
N THR A 65 -6.74 -8.77 1.97
CA THR A 65 -5.58 -9.63 1.74
C THR A 65 -4.31 -8.83 1.96
N SER A 66 -3.17 -9.49 2.17
CA SER A 66 -1.90 -8.84 2.43
C SER A 66 -0.72 -9.67 1.97
N LYS A 67 0.39 -8.99 1.67
CA LYS A 67 1.69 -9.58 1.36
C LYS A 67 2.78 -8.93 2.20
N ASN A 68 3.70 -9.75 2.71
CA ASN A 68 4.89 -9.26 3.41
C ASN A 68 6.05 -9.10 2.44
N LEU A 69 6.74 -7.97 2.56
CA LEU A 69 8.00 -7.67 1.91
C LEU A 69 9.12 -7.78 2.96
N PRO A 70 10.23 -8.48 2.66
CA PRO A 70 11.28 -8.79 3.64
C PRO A 70 12.24 -7.60 3.88
N PHE A 71 11.71 -6.37 3.86
CA PHE A 71 12.45 -5.14 4.05
C PHE A 71 11.51 -4.02 4.53
N PRO A 72 12.02 -3.01 5.25
CA PRO A 72 11.26 -1.79 5.52
C PRO A 72 11.20 -0.93 4.25
N VAL A 73 10.02 -0.38 3.94
CA VAL A 73 9.85 0.47 2.76
C VAL A 73 10.54 1.80 3.00
N GLY A 74 10.30 2.45 4.13
CA GLY A 74 10.86 3.77 4.40
C GLY A 74 10.60 4.76 3.25
N MET A 75 11.62 5.50 2.85
CA MET A 75 11.58 6.36 1.65
C MET A 75 11.89 5.54 0.40
N LEU A 76 10.94 5.47 -0.54
CA LEU A 76 11.16 4.82 -1.84
C LEU A 76 11.94 5.75 -2.76
N TRP A 77 12.85 5.22 -3.56
CA TRP A 77 13.60 5.97 -4.57
C TRP A 77 13.49 5.27 -5.93
N ASP A 78 13.64 6.03 -7.02
CA ASP A 78 13.43 5.53 -8.40
C ASP A 78 14.36 4.42 -8.87
N TRP A 79 15.53 4.33 -8.25
CA TRP A 79 16.61 3.41 -8.53
C TRP A 79 16.64 2.24 -7.53
N ASP A 80 15.64 2.16 -6.66
CA ASP A 80 15.56 1.18 -5.59
C ASP A 80 14.67 0.00 -5.99
N TRP A 81 15.24 -1.20 -5.96
CA TRP A 81 14.52 -2.46 -6.19
C TRP A 81 13.32 -2.63 -5.23
N ARG A 82 13.31 -1.95 -4.08
CA ARG A 82 12.18 -1.90 -3.15
C ARG A 82 10.94 -1.25 -3.78
N ALA A 83 11.11 -0.22 -4.61
CA ALA A 83 9.99 0.42 -5.30
C ALA A 83 9.33 -0.53 -6.31
N GLU A 84 10.14 -1.26 -7.08
CA GLU A 84 9.66 -2.30 -8.00
C GLU A 84 8.95 -3.45 -7.27
N ALA A 85 9.50 -3.87 -6.13
CA ALA A 85 8.88 -4.91 -5.30
C ALA A 85 7.53 -4.46 -4.71
N VAL A 86 7.39 -3.18 -4.34
CA VAL A 86 6.11 -2.59 -3.92
C VAL A 86 5.13 -2.53 -5.09
N GLU A 87 5.56 -2.07 -6.26
CA GLU A 87 4.72 -2.03 -7.47
C GLU A 87 4.20 -3.42 -7.86
N LYS A 88 5.08 -4.41 -7.81
CA LYS A 88 4.73 -5.81 -8.04
C LYS A 88 3.72 -6.31 -6.99
N ALA A 89 3.94 -6.03 -5.71
CA ALA A 89 3.00 -6.40 -4.65
C ALA A 89 1.63 -5.74 -4.84
N PHE A 90 1.59 -4.47 -5.25
CA PHE A 90 0.35 -3.77 -5.57
C PHE A 90 -0.39 -4.48 -6.70
N SER A 91 0.31 -4.79 -7.79
CA SER A 91 -0.27 -5.45 -8.96
C SER A 91 -0.82 -6.84 -8.64
N GLU A 92 -0.07 -7.65 -7.88
CA GLU A 92 -0.50 -8.98 -7.46
C GLU A 92 -1.74 -8.94 -6.57
N LEU A 93 -1.79 -8.03 -5.58
CA LEU A 93 -2.94 -7.90 -4.69
C LEU A 93 -4.19 -7.43 -5.45
N LEU A 94 -4.05 -6.55 -6.46
CA LEU A 94 -5.17 -6.13 -7.29
C LEU A 94 -5.66 -7.23 -8.23
N PHE A 95 -4.78 -8.10 -8.73
CA PHE A 95 -5.18 -9.21 -9.57
C PHE A 95 -6.14 -10.17 -8.85
N THR A 96 -6.02 -10.30 -7.52
CA THR A 96 -6.94 -11.13 -6.72
C THR A 96 -8.39 -10.65 -6.73
N LEU A 97 -8.66 -9.40 -7.13
CA LEU A 97 -10.02 -8.85 -7.26
C LEU A 97 -10.73 -9.27 -8.55
N HIS A 98 -10.00 -9.79 -9.53
CA HIS A 98 -10.55 -10.30 -10.78
C HIS A 98 -10.11 -11.76 -10.97
N PRO A 99 -10.86 -12.75 -10.45
CA PRO A 99 -10.67 -14.10 -10.93
C PRO A 99 -11.01 -14.09 -12.43
N VAL A 100 -10.03 -14.42 -13.27
CA VAL A 100 -10.27 -14.77 -14.67
C VAL A 100 -11.34 -15.87 -14.64
N PRO A 101 -12.50 -15.72 -15.31
CA PRO A 101 -13.44 -16.81 -15.40
C PRO A 101 -12.70 -17.97 -16.06
N THR A 102 -12.55 -19.06 -15.32
CA THR A 102 -11.98 -20.30 -15.84
C THR A 102 -12.85 -20.70 -17.03
N GLN A 103 -12.27 -20.68 -18.23
CA GLN A 103 -12.92 -21.24 -19.42
C GLN A 103 -13.03 -22.76 -19.28
#